data_AF-A0A0Q4NFW9-F1
#
_entry.id   AF-A0A0Q4NFW9-F1
#
_cell.length_a   1.000
_cell.length_b   1.000
_cell.length_c   1.000
_cell.angle_alpha   90.00
_cell.angle_beta   90.00
_cell.angle_gamma   90.00
#
_symmetry.space_group_name_H-M   'P 1'
#
loop_
_entity.id
_entity.type
_entity.pdbx_description
1 polymer ?
#
loop_
_entity_poly.entity_id
_entity_poly.type
_entity_poly.pdbx_seq_one_letter_code
_entity_poly.pdbx_strand_id
1 'polypeptide(L)'
;MLSKRDLRAEYPAQLALTEANLTIAREAIKRLWNERQVERGLAPSADRSGSCKFAALVCRDLFGGRLSGNYDHMFVRADNRVIDLNDDQQDVLILGKRAHLHVRSAIEHPDYRESLGYCQARAKRWVEWVMQHPAIERSRHDQSPTYEPFS
;
A
#
# COMPACT_ATOMS: atom_id res chain seq x y z
N MET A 1 0.63 14.05 -11.52
CA MET A 1 1.50 12.89 -11.83
C MET A 1 2.55 12.77 -10.73
N LEU A 2 2.82 11.58 -10.19
CA LEU A 2 3.88 11.41 -9.20
C LEU A 2 5.25 11.71 -9.82
N SER A 3 6.11 12.44 -9.12
CA SER A 3 7.50 12.67 -9.50
C SER A 3 8.36 11.43 -9.24
N LYS A 4 9.54 11.34 -9.88
CA LYS A 4 10.53 10.29 -9.53
C LYS A 4 10.98 10.41 -8.08
N ARG A 5 10.95 11.62 -7.50
CA ARG A 5 11.25 11.84 -6.09
C ARG A 5 10.19 11.19 -5.21
N ASP A 6 8.91 11.33 -5.54
CA ASP A 6 7.81 10.74 -4.77
C ASP A 6 7.84 9.21 -4.79
N LEU A 7 8.29 8.61 -5.91
CA LEU A 7 8.45 7.16 -6.01
C LEU A 7 9.60 6.62 -5.17
N ARG A 8 10.67 7.40 -5.01
CA ARG A 8 11.87 7.01 -4.26
C ARG A 8 11.80 7.38 -2.79
N ALA A 9 10.85 8.24 -2.41
CA ALA A 9 10.67 8.67 -1.04
C ALA A 9 10.27 7.49 -0.15
N GLU A 10 10.88 7.46 1.03
CA GLU A 10 10.54 6.55 2.11
C GLU A 10 9.60 7.28 3.09
N TYR A 11 8.50 6.64 3.42
CA TYR A 11 7.44 7.19 4.26
C TYR A 11 7.51 6.57 5.65
N PRO A 12 7.23 7.35 6.71
CA PRO A 12 7.18 6.80 8.07
C PRO A 12 5.91 5.94 8.24
N ALA A 13 6.05 4.84 8.98
CA ALA A 13 4.93 3.98 9.35
C ALA A 13 3.97 4.69 10.31
N GLN A 14 2.68 4.72 9.97
CA GLN A 14 1.62 5.28 10.81
C GLN A 14 1.00 4.21 11.71
N LEU A 15 0.88 2.98 11.19
CA LEU A 15 0.34 1.82 11.89
C LEU A 15 1.42 0.79 12.18
N ALA A 16 1.23 0.03 13.25
CA ALA A 16 2.05 -1.15 13.52
C ALA A 16 1.81 -2.20 12.42
N LEU A 17 2.86 -2.91 12.02
CA LEU A 17 2.74 -4.00 11.05
C LEU A 17 2.27 -5.27 11.76
N THR A 18 0.96 -5.39 11.96
CA THR A 18 0.30 -6.54 12.61
C THR A 18 -0.75 -7.15 11.69
N GLU A 19 -1.06 -8.45 11.86
CA GLU A 19 -2.08 -9.11 11.04
C GLU A 19 -3.46 -8.48 11.19
N ALA A 20 -3.79 -7.93 12.36
CA ALA A 20 -5.04 -7.18 12.57
C ALA A 20 -5.11 -5.96 11.65
N ASN A 21 -4.06 -5.13 11.63
CA ASN A 21 -4.00 -3.95 10.76
C ASN A 21 -3.94 -4.33 9.28
N LEU A 22 -3.18 -5.37 8.91
CA LEU A 22 -3.11 -5.87 7.55
C LEU A 22 -4.48 -6.37 7.06
N THR A 23 -5.25 -7.03 7.92
CA THR A 23 -6.61 -7.49 7.60
C THR A 23 -7.53 -6.30 7.30
N ILE A 24 -7.51 -5.26 8.13
CA ILE A 24 -8.31 -4.04 7.92
C ILE A 24 -7.88 -3.33 6.61
N ALA A 25 -6.57 -3.24 6.37
CA ALA A 25 -6.06 -2.66 5.13
C ALA A 25 -6.46 -3.47 3.88
N ARG A 26 -6.40 -4.81 3.94
CA ARG A 26 -6.88 -5.70 2.87
C ARG A 26 -8.38 -5.53 2.63
N GLU A 27 -9.18 -5.35 3.67
CA GLU A 27 -10.60 -5.03 3.54
C GLU A 27 -10.82 -3.70 2.81
N ALA A 28 -10.09 -2.66 3.19
CA ALA A 28 -10.16 -1.36 2.53
C ALA A 28 -9.81 -1.48 1.04
N ILE A 29 -8.78 -2.25 0.68
CA ILE A 29 -8.42 -2.51 -0.71
C ILE A 29 -9.52 -3.25 -1.47
N LYS A 30 -10.15 -4.27 -0.87
CA LYS A 30 -11.26 -4.99 -1.52
C LYS A 30 -12.42 -4.06 -1.83
N ARG A 31 -12.80 -3.20 -0.88
CA ARG A 31 -13.88 -2.22 -1.07
C ARG A 31 -13.52 -1.18 -2.13
N LEU A 32 -12.34 -0.58 -2.03
CA LEU A 32 -11.80 0.36 -3.03
C LEU A 32 -11.83 -0.26 -4.42
N TRP A 33 -11.30 -1.47 -4.57
CA TRP A 33 -11.22 -2.12 -5.86
C TRP A 33 -12.59 -2.36 -6.47
N ASN A 34 -13.57 -2.78 -5.66
CA ASN A 34 -14.94 -2.95 -6.11
C ASN A 34 -15.61 -1.62 -6.52
N GLU A 35 -15.35 -0.52 -5.83
CA GLU A 35 -15.77 0.81 -6.30
C GLU A 35 -15.21 1.10 -7.69
N ARG A 36 -13.91 0.81 -7.89
CA ARG A 36 -13.25 1.07 -9.17
C ARG A 36 -13.77 0.19 -10.31
N GLN A 37 -14.13 -1.06 -10.01
CA GLN A 37 -14.74 -1.96 -10.98
C GLN A 37 -16.11 -1.42 -11.43
N VAL A 38 -16.95 -1.01 -10.49
CA VAL A 38 -18.27 -0.43 -10.79
C VAL A 38 -18.15 0.86 -11.60
N GLU A 39 -17.22 1.76 -11.26
CA GLU A 39 -16.93 2.97 -12.05
C GLU A 39 -16.55 2.67 -13.51
N ARG A 40 -16.03 1.48 -13.79
CA ARG A 40 -15.64 1.01 -15.13
C ARG A 40 -16.75 0.24 -15.85
N GLY A 41 -17.95 0.16 -15.26
CA GLY A 41 -19.06 -0.64 -15.79
C GLY A 41 -18.84 -2.15 -15.64
N LEU A 42 -17.94 -2.57 -14.75
CA LEU A 42 -17.66 -3.97 -14.46
C LEU A 42 -18.37 -4.41 -13.18
N ALA A 43 -18.61 -5.71 -13.06
CA ALA A 43 -19.10 -6.30 -11.82
C ALA A 43 -18.02 -6.21 -10.71
N PRO A 44 -18.42 -6.10 -9.42
CA PRO A 44 -17.50 -6.23 -8.30
C PRO A 44 -16.69 -7.53 -8.37
N SER A 45 -15.41 -7.48 -7.99
CA SER A 45 -14.56 -8.66 -7.86
C SER A 45 -14.83 -9.39 -6.54
N ALA A 46 -14.66 -10.72 -6.57
CA ALA A 46 -14.64 -11.55 -5.36
C ALA A 46 -13.36 -11.31 -4.52
N ASP A 47 -12.29 -10.84 -5.17
CA ASP A 47 -10.93 -10.77 -4.64
C ASP A 47 -10.29 -9.38 -4.87
N ARG A 48 -8.98 -9.27 -4.63
CA ARG A 48 -8.16 -8.06 -4.82
C ARG A 48 -7.24 -8.17 -6.05
N SER A 49 -7.43 -9.16 -6.91
CA SER A 49 -6.58 -9.34 -8.10
C SER A 49 -6.62 -8.10 -8.99
N GLY A 50 -5.45 -7.64 -9.45
CA GLY A 50 -5.29 -6.43 -10.26
C GLY A 50 -5.29 -5.09 -9.49
N SER A 51 -5.49 -5.10 -8.16
CA SER A 51 -5.51 -3.87 -7.36
C SER A 51 -4.14 -3.36 -6.90
N CYS A 52 -3.03 -3.93 -7.41
CA CYS A 52 -1.67 -3.74 -6.89
C CYS A 52 -1.24 -2.27 -6.75
N LYS A 53 -1.68 -1.38 -7.65
CA LYS A 53 -1.39 0.07 -7.58
C LYS A 53 -2.06 0.73 -6.38
N PHE A 54 -3.33 0.41 -6.12
CA PHE A 54 -4.04 0.91 -4.94
C PHE A 54 -3.47 0.27 -3.67
N ALA A 55 -3.24 -1.03 -3.69
CA ALA A 55 -2.65 -1.79 -2.59
C ALA A 55 -1.32 -1.20 -2.15
N ALA A 56 -0.39 -0.96 -3.07
CA ALA A 56 0.93 -0.41 -2.75
C ALA A 56 0.86 1.02 -2.20
N LEU A 57 -0.02 1.88 -2.74
CA LEU A 57 -0.21 3.24 -2.24
C LEU A 57 -0.76 3.25 -0.80
N VAL A 58 -1.86 2.52 -0.56
CA VAL A 58 -2.46 2.41 0.77
C VAL A 58 -1.48 1.77 1.76
N CYS A 59 -0.80 0.69 1.34
CA CYS A 59 0.19 0.02 2.15
C CYS A 59 1.32 0.95 2.59
N ARG A 60 1.87 1.75 1.66
CA ARG A 60 2.97 2.68 1.97
C ARG A 60 2.51 3.77 2.93
N ASP A 61 1.33 4.33 2.69
CA ASP A 61 0.82 5.45 3.48
C ASP A 61 0.39 4.98 4.90
N LEU A 62 0.06 3.70 5.10
CA LEU A 62 -0.24 3.11 6.41
C LEU A 62 1.00 2.57 7.14
N PHE A 63 1.82 1.76 6.47
CA PHE A 63 2.89 0.97 7.07
C PHE A 63 4.30 1.50 6.78
N GLY A 64 4.41 2.61 6.05
CA GLY A 64 5.67 3.24 5.72
C GLY A 64 6.44 2.52 4.61
N GLY A 65 7.70 2.89 4.45
CA GLY A 65 8.58 2.36 3.40
C GLY A 65 8.44 3.09 2.07
N ARG A 66 8.88 2.44 1.00
CA ARG A 66 8.89 2.98 -0.37
C ARG A 66 8.17 2.05 -1.35
N LEU A 67 7.63 2.64 -2.42
CA LEU A 67 7.05 1.87 -3.52
C LEU A 67 8.14 1.03 -4.21
N SER A 68 7.77 -0.19 -4.57
CA SER A 68 8.61 -1.14 -5.28
C SER A 68 7.72 -2.00 -6.19
N GLY A 69 8.32 -2.71 -7.12
CA GLY A 69 7.58 -3.55 -8.06
C GLY A 69 8.33 -3.78 -9.35
N ASN A 70 7.65 -4.49 -10.24
CA ASN A 70 8.10 -4.82 -11.57
C ASN A 70 7.00 -4.45 -12.59
N TYR A 71 7.03 -5.03 -13.79
CA TYR A 71 6.05 -4.75 -14.84
C TYR A 71 4.68 -5.40 -14.60
N ASP A 72 4.58 -6.34 -13.68
CA ASP A 72 3.39 -7.14 -13.42
C ASP A 72 2.75 -6.79 -12.06
N HIS A 73 3.57 -6.44 -11.07
CA HIS A 73 3.12 -6.26 -9.69
C HIS A 73 3.82 -5.12 -8.95
N MET A 74 3.09 -4.50 -8.01
CA MET A 74 3.58 -3.44 -7.14
C MET A 74 3.30 -3.73 -5.68
N PHE A 75 4.27 -3.39 -4.84
CA PHE A 75 4.30 -3.67 -3.41
C PHE A 75 5.15 -2.62 -2.68
N VAL A 76 5.30 -2.75 -1.37
CA VAL A 76 6.09 -1.84 -0.55
C VAL A 76 7.32 -2.54 0.00
N ARG A 77 8.45 -1.82 0.05
CA ARG A 77 9.63 -2.25 0.81
C ARG A 77 9.85 -1.26 1.96
N ALA A 78 9.95 -1.78 3.18
CA ALA A 78 10.32 -1.03 4.37
C ALA A 78 11.45 -1.80 5.04
N ASP A 79 12.60 -1.15 5.27
CA ASP A 79 13.83 -1.81 5.70
C ASP A 79 14.15 -3.03 4.82
N ASN A 80 14.34 -4.21 5.43
CA ASN A 80 14.57 -5.49 4.76
C ASN A 80 13.30 -6.34 4.59
N ARG A 81 12.11 -5.73 4.67
CA ARG A 81 10.82 -6.43 4.56
C ARG A 81 10.06 -6.02 3.32
N VAL A 82 9.33 -6.99 2.76
CA VAL A 82 8.30 -6.76 1.74
C VAL A 82 6.97 -6.70 2.46
N ILE A 83 6.17 -5.69 2.14
CA ILE A 83 4.79 -5.55 2.62
C ILE A 83 3.90 -5.46 1.38
N ASP A 84 2.93 -6.36 1.29
CA ASP A 84 2.09 -6.52 0.11
C ASP A 84 0.70 -6.96 0.54
N LEU A 85 -0.31 -6.14 0.24
CA LEU A 85 -1.71 -6.42 0.59
C LEU A 85 -2.39 -7.38 -0.41
N ASN A 86 -1.67 -7.75 -1.47
CA ASN A 86 -2.12 -8.65 -2.51
C ASN A 86 -1.29 -9.95 -2.56
N ASP A 87 -0.45 -10.23 -1.56
CA ASP A 87 0.46 -11.38 -1.53
C ASP A 87 -0.23 -12.74 -1.65
N ASP A 88 -1.49 -12.82 -1.22
CA ASP A 88 -2.36 -13.98 -1.27
C ASP A 88 -3.26 -14.06 -2.53
N GLN A 89 -3.16 -13.09 -3.45
CA GLN A 89 -4.01 -13.03 -4.64
C GLN A 89 -3.49 -13.92 -5.77
N GLN A 90 -4.40 -14.54 -6.53
CA GLN A 90 -4.05 -15.54 -7.54
C GLN A 90 -3.10 -14.99 -8.61
N ASP A 91 -3.30 -13.75 -9.05
CA ASP A 91 -2.44 -13.07 -10.01
C ASP A 91 -1.01 -12.89 -9.49
N VAL A 92 -0.84 -12.63 -8.19
CA VAL A 92 0.46 -12.52 -7.52
C VAL A 92 1.09 -13.90 -7.30
N LEU A 93 0.31 -14.88 -6.88
CA LEU A 93 0.78 -16.26 -6.66
C LEU A 93 1.35 -16.88 -7.94
N ILE A 94 0.74 -16.61 -9.10
CA ILE A 94 1.22 -17.06 -10.42
C ILE A 94 2.61 -16.52 -10.74
N LEU A 95 2.93 -15.28 -10.33
CA LEU A 95 4.26 -14.69 -10.53
C LEU A 95 5.35 -15.36 -9.68
N GLY A 96 4.96 -16.01 -8.57
CA GLY A 96 5.86 -16.71 -7.67
C GLY A 96 7.01 -15.81 -7.19
N LYS A 97 8.26 -16.31 -7.28
CA LYS A 97 9.46 -15.57 -6.88
C LYS A 97 9.65 -14.23 -7.61
N ARG A 98 9.00 -14.04 -8.76
CA ARG A 98 9.11 -12.79 -9.53
C ARG A 98 8.23 -11.69 -8.96
N ALA A 99 7.17 -12.02 -8.19
CA ALA A 99 6.21 -11.07 -7.64
C ALA A 99 6.88 -9.88 -6.93
N HIS A 100 7.92 -10.15 -6.14
CA HIS A 100 8.59 -9.15 -5.30
C HIS A 100 9.96 -8.68 -5.82
N LEU A 101 10.21 -8.82 -7.12
CA LEU A 101 11.36 -8.21 -7.79
C LEU A 101 11.18 -6.69 -7.94
N HIS A 102 12.26 -5.94 -7.73
CA HIS A 102 12.30 -4.51 -8.00
C HIS A 102 12.92 -4.25 -9.37
N VAL A 103 12.15 -3.66 -10.28
CA VAL A 103 12.62 -3.23 -11.61
C VAL A 103 12.43 -1.73 -11.71
N ARG A 104 13.53 -0.99 -11.56
CA ARG A 104 13.51 0.49 -11.54
C ARG A 104 12.89 1.10 -12.80
N SER A 105 13.17 0.54 -13.97
CA SER A 105 12.61 1.00 -15.24
C SER A 105 11.09 0.82 -15.33
N ALA A 106 10.53 -0.17 -14.64
CA ALA A 106 9.08 -0.38 -14.58
C ALA A 106 8.42 0.70 -13.69
N ILE A 107 8.94 0.89 -12.48
CA ILE A 107 8.37 1.82 -11.50
C ILE A 107 8.52 3.28 -11.93
N GLU A 108 9.67 3.65 -12.51
CA GLU A 108 9.93 5.03 -12.94
C GLU A 108 9.34 5.37 -14.32
N HIS A 109 8.67 4.42 -14.99
CA HIS A 109 8.07 4.61 -16.30
C HIS A 109 6.98 5.71 -16.25
N PRO A 110 6.90 6.60 -17.25
CA PRO A 110 5.91 7.68 -17.29
C PRO A 110 4.47 7.19 -17.09
N ASP A 111 4.03 6.18 -17.86
CA ASP A 111 2.66 5.66 -17.78
C ASP A 111 2.33 5.08 -16.40
N TYR A 112 3.30 4.44 -15.75
CA TYR A 112 3.14 3.93 -14.39
C TYR A 112 2.94 5.06 -13.38
N ARG A 113 3.75 6.12 -13.49
CA ARG A 113 3.66 7.31 -12.64
C ARG A 113 2.38 8.10 -12.82
N GLU A 114 1.90 8.19 -14.06
CA GLU A 114 0.62 8.81 -14.38
C GLU A 114 -0.53 7.98 -13.80
N SER A 115 -0.53 6.67 -14.07
CA SER A 115 -1.53 5.74 -13.54
C SER A 115 -1.59 5.75 -12.00
N LEU A 116 -0.44 5.80 -11.33
CA LEU A 116 -0.36 5.95 -9.88
C LEU A 116 -0.95 7.28 -9.40
N GLY A 117 -0.70 8.37 -10.12
CA GLY A 117 -1.29 9.68 -9.84
C GLY A 117 -2.83 9.65 -9.85
N TYR A 118 -3.43 8.92 -10.81
CA TYR A 118 -4.89 8.71 -10.84
C TYR A 118 -5.41 7.86 -9.68
N CYS A 119 -4.59 6.98 -9.15
CA CYS A 119 -4.94 6.12 -8.02
C CYS A 119 -4.85 6.85 -6.67
N GLN A 120 -3.96 7.85 -6.56
CA GLN A 120 -3.58 8.48 -5.30
C GLN A 120 -4.74 9.11 -4.53
N ALA A 121 -5.61 9.87 -5.22
CA ALA A 121 -6.75 10.52 -4.55
C ALA A 121 -7.71 9.50 -3.91
N ARG A 122 -7.97 8.38 -4.60
CA ARG A 122 -8.82 7.29 -4.08
C ARG A 122 -8.11 6.55 -2.94
N ALA A 123 -6.82 6.26 -3.10
CA ALA A 123 -6.03 5.61 -2.06
C ALA A 123 -6.05 6.42 -0.75
N LYS A 124 -5.87 7.75 -0.83
CA LYS A 124 -5.88 8.63 0.35
C LYS A 124 -7.18 8.53 1.16
N ARG A 125 -8.34 8.55 0.51
CA ARG A 125 -9.65 8.38 1.17
C ARG A 125 -9.73 7.06 1.94
N TRP A 126 -9.20 5.98 1.38
CA TRP A 126 -9.21 4.66 2.01
C TRP A 126 -8.16 4.52 3.11
N VAL A 127 -7.02 5.21 3.01
CA VAL A 127 -6.08 5.37 4.13
C VAL A 127 -6.79 6.05 5.30
N GLU A 128 -7.51 7.15 5.07
CA GLU A 128 -8.27 7.85 6.12
C GLU A 128 -9.32 6.94 6.76
N TRP A 129 -10.02 6.13 5.96
CA TRP A 129 -10.98 5.14 6.46
C TRP A 129 -10.32 4.12 7.40
N VAL A 130 -9.18 3.55 7.02
CA VAL A 130 -8.44 2.61 7.88
C VAL A 130 -8.00 3.30 9.16
N MET A 131 -7.49 4.53 9.07
CA MET A 131 -7.00 5.30 10.22
C MET A 131 -8.09 5.69 11.23
N GLN A 132 -9.36 5.60 10.85
CA GLN A 132 -10.52 5.82 11.73
C GLN A 132 -11.12 4.51 12.25
N HIS A 133 -10.65 3.36 11.79
CA HIS A 133 -11.18 2.06 12.21
C HIS A 133 -10.83 1.82 13.70
N PRO A 134 -11.80 1.45 14.55
CA PRO A 134 -11.63 1.43 16.01
C PRO A 134 -10.63 0.38 16.52
N ALA A 135 -10.35 -0.64 15.70
CA ALA A 135 -9.46 -1.75 16.04
C ALA A 135 -8.01 -1.58 15.56
N ILE A 136 -7.61 -0.40 15.06
CA ILE A 136 -6.23 -0.22 14.56
C ILE A 136 -5.22 -0.06 15.70
N GLU A 137 -4.04 -0.62 15.49
CA GLU A 137 -2.88 -0.45 16.37
C GLU A 137 -1.90 0.56 15.75
N ARG A 138 -1.62 1.67 16.45
CA ARG A 138 -0.69 2.70 15.98
C ARG A 138 0.77 2.25 16.06
N SER A 139 1.60 2.77 15.16
CA SER A 139 3.05 2.54 15.21
C SER A 139 3.64 3.08 16.52
N ARG A 140 4.54 2.31 17.14
CA ARG A 140 5.19 2.68 18.43
C ARG A 140 6.21 3.82 18.31
N HIS A 141 6.47 4.33 17.11
CA HIS A 141 7.43 5.42 16.89
C HIS A 141 6.98 6.79 17.45
N ASP A 142 5.80 6.87 18.08
CA ASP A 142 5.24 8.10 18.66
C ASP A 142 5.38 8.20 20.21
N GLN A 143 6.21 7.36 20.84
CA GLN A 143 6.58 7.54 22.24
C GLN A 143 7.99 8.11 22.33
N SER A 144 8.11 9.44 22.21
CA SER A 144 9.24 10.13 22.84
C SER A 144 9.19 9.79 24.34
N PRO A 145 10.28 9.34 24.98
CA PRO A 145 10.28 9.20 26.43
C PRO A 145 10.00 10.59 27.01
N THR A 146 8.86 10.73 27.68
CA THR A 146 8.64 11.86 28.59
C THR A 146 9.77 11.80 29.60
N TYR A 147 10.72 12.72 29.46
CA TYR A 147 11.81 12.89 30.40
C TYR A 147 11.18 13.32 31.72
N GLU A 148 11.08 12.41 32.68
CA GLU A 148 10.75 12.81 34.04
C GLU A 148 11.93 13.63 34.57
N PRO A 149 11.72 14.87 35.05
CA PRO A 149 12.78 15.61 35.71
C PRO A 149 13.11 14.86 37.00
N PHE A 150 14.38 14.48 37.14
CA PHE A 150 14.92 13.96 38.40
C PHE A 150 14.59 14.95 39.53
N SER A 151 13.91 14.44 40.56
CA SER A 151 13.67 15.12 41.83
C SER A 151 14.94 15.18 42.68
#